data_AF-A0A9W9FXN0-F1
#
_entry.id   AF-A0A9W9FXN0-F1
#
_cell.length_a   1.000
_cell.length_b   1.000
_cell.length_c   1.000
_cell.angle_alpha   90.00
_cell.angle_beta   90.00
_cell.angle_gamma   90.00
#
_symmetry.space_group_name_H-M   'P 1'
#
loop_
_entity.id
_entity.type
_entity.pdbx_description
1 polymer ?
#
loop_
_entity_poly.entity_id
_entity_poly.type
_entity_poly.pdbx_seq_one_letter_code
_entity_poly.pdbx_strand_id
1 'polypeptide(L)'
;MAGAQVFRTKDAPRYVSGTIACSVCFALEAVCILLWRFWYMWENRRRDRLVAESGLSKEEQEARGRELGERDVTDLKNPYFRYSM
;
A
#
# COMPACT_ATOMS: atom_id res chain seq x y z
N MET A 1 -25.80 1.83 1.36
CA MET A 1 -24.91 0.77 0.81
C MET A 1 -25.15 0.63 -0.68
N ALA A 2 -24.13 0.74 -1.53
CA ALA A 2 -24.28 0.74 -3.00
C ALA A 2 -24.26 -0.65 -3.64
N GLY A 3 -23.73 -1.68 -2.97
CA GLY A 3 -23.54 -3.02 -3.55
C GLY A 3 -24.84 -3.71 -4.00
N ALA A 4 -25.91 -3.69 -3.19
CA ALA A 4 -27.17 -4.31 -3.59
C ALA A 4 -27.83 -3.64 -4.80
N GLN A 5 -27.54 -2.35 -5.06
CA GLN A 5 -28.17 -1.58 -6.13
C GLN A 5 -27.70 -2.00 -7.53
N VAL A 6 -26.60 -2.74 -7.65
CA VAL A 6 -26.17 -3.30 -8.95
C VAL A 6 -26.96 -4.55 -9.36
N PHE A 7 -27.67 -5.18 -8.41
CA PHE A 7 -28.52 -6.35 -8.66
C PHE A 7 -29.95 -5.89 -8.95
N ARG A 8 -30.25 -5.62 -10.21
CA ARG A 8 -31.57 -5.13 -10.62
C ARG A 8 -32.53 -6.29 -10.89
N THR A 9 -33.78 -6.15 -10.46
CA THR A 9 -34.84 -7.15 -10.68
C THR A 9 -35.03 -7.53 -12.15
N LYS A 10 -34.85 -6.57 -13.07
CA LYS A 10 -34.92 -6.83 -14.52
C LYS A 10 -33.84 -7.78 -15.06
N ASP A 11 -32.75 -7.95 -14.33
CA ASP A 11 -31.63 -8.82 -14.71
C ASP A 11 -31.79 -10.24 -14.12
N ALA A 12 -32.88 -10.50 -13.38
CA ALA A 12 -33.19 -11.81 -12.82
C ALA A 12 -33.49 -12.86 -13.91
N PRO A 13 -33.28 -14.17 -13.63
CA PRO A 13 -32.79 -14.75 -12.38
C PRO A 13 -31.26 -14.77 -12.25
N ARG A 14 -30.53 -14.41 -13.32
CA ARG A 14 -29.08 -14.64 -13.41
C ARG A 14 -28.25 -13.45 -12.93
N TYR A 15 -28.78 -12.23 -13.00
CA TYR A 15 -28.12 -11.00 -12.56
C TYR A 15 -26.71 -10.77 -13.14
N VAL A 16 -26.49 -11.15 -14.39
CA VAL A 16 -25.17 -11.11 -15.05
C VAL A 16 -24.51 -9.73 -14.95
N SER A 17 -25.26 -8.66 -15.14
CA SER A 17 -24.78 -7.27 -15.00
C SER A 17 -24.22 -6.97 -13.61
N GLY A 18 -24.90 -7.43 -12.56
CA GLY A 18 -24.45 -7.28 -11.18
C GLY A 18 -23.19 -8.08 -10.89
N THR A 19 -23.12 -9.32 -11.38
CA THR A 19 -21.90 -10.15 -11.28
C THR A 19 -20.71 -9.49 -11.95
N ILE A 20 -20.88 -8.98 -13.18
CA ILE A 20 -19.81 -8.26 -13.91
C ILE A 20 -19.33 -7.05 -13.10
N ALA A 21 -20.25 -6.26 -12.54
CA ALA A 21 -19.90 -5.10 -11.72
C ALA A 21 -19.04 -5.50 -10.51
N CYS A 22 -19.43 -6.55 -9.78
CA CYS A 22 -18.63 -7.08 -8.67
C CYS A 22 -17.25 -7.57 -9.11
N SER A 23 -17.17 -8.31 -10.23
CA SER A 23 -15.90 -8.79 -10.77
C SER A 23 -14.96 -7.64 -11.15
N VAL A 24 -15.48 -6.56 -11.74
CA VAL A 24 -14.68 -5.36 -12.03
C VAL A 24 -14.18 -4.71 -10.75
N CYS A 25 -15.02 -4.57 -9.72
CA CYS A 25 -14.59 -4.02 -8.43
C CYS A 25 -13.46 -4.85 -7.80
N PHE A 26 -13.58 -6.18 -7.81
CA PHE A 26 -12.51 -7.06 -7.30
C PHE A 26 -11.22 -6.97 -8.12
N ALA A 27 -11.33 -6.85 -9.44
CA ALA A 27 -10.16 -6.64 -10.29
C ALA A 27 -9.46 -5.31 -9.97
N LEU A 28 -10.23 -4.22 -9.78
CA LEU A 28 -9.70 -2.92 -9.37
C LEU A 28 -9.06 -2.97 -7.98
N GLU A 29 -9.68 -3.65 -7.03
CA GLU A 29 -9.14 -3.87 -5.68
C GLU A 29 -7.80 -4.63 -5.74
N ALA A 30 -7.72 -5.71 -6.51
CA ALA A 30 -6.48 -6.44 -6.73
C ALA A 30 -5.38 -5.55 -7.34
N VAL A 31 -5.74 -4.71 -8.32
CA VAL A 31 -4.81 -3.74 -8.92
C VAL A 31 -4.33 -2.73 -7.87
N CYS A 32 -5.22 -2.18 -7.04
CA CYS A 32 -4.86 -1.26 -5.96
C CYS A 32 -3.87 -1.89 -4.97
N ILE A 33 -4.10 -3.14 -4.55
CA ILE A 33 -3.20 -3.88 -3.65
C ILE A 33 -1.83 -4.08 -4.30
N LEU A 34 -1.79 -4.46 -5.58
CA LEU A 34 -0.54 -4.64 -6.31
C LEU A 34 0.24 -3.32 -6.44
N LEU A 35 -0.44 -2.23 -6.82
CA LEU A 35 0.16 -0.90 -6.92
C LEU A 35 0.74 -0.46 -5.57
N TRP A 36 -0.01 -0.67 -4.49
CA TRP A 36 0.45 -0.33 -3.15
C TRP A 36 1.69 -1.14 -2.75
N ARG A 37 1.69 -2.44 -3.03
CA ARG A 37 2.85 -3.31 -2.78
C ARG A 37 4.07 -2.86 -3.57
N PHE A 38 3.91 -2.56 -4.86
CA PHE A 38 5.02 -2.05 -5.68
C PHE A 38 5.54 -0.71 -5.17
N TRP A 39 4.66 0.17 -4.73
CA TRP A 39 5.04 1.46 -4.14
C TRP A 39 5.89 1.28 -2.88
N TYR A 40 5.47 0.43 -1.93
CA TYR A 40 6.26 0.12 -0.73
C TYR A 40 7.63 -0.47 -1.07
N MET A 41 7.69 -1.41 -2.01
CA MET A 41 8.96 -2.00 -2.47
C MET A 41 9.88 -0.96 -3.09
N TRP A 42 9.34 -0.09 -3.93
CA TRP A 42 10.10 0.96 -4.60
C TRP A 42 10.64 1.99 -3.61
N GLU A 43 9.81 2.43 -2.67
CA GLU A 43 10.21 3.41 -1.66
C GLU A 43 11.26 2.82 -0.69
N ASN A 44 11.10 1.57 -0.26
CA ASN A 44 12.14 0.87 0.51
C ASN A 44 13.47 0.81 -0.26
N ARG A 45 13.44 0.45 -1.55
CA ARG A 45 14.65 0.41 -2.41
C ARG A 45 15.29 1.78 -2.59
N ARG A 46 14.49 2.84 -2.68
CA ARG A 46 14.97 4.22 -2.79
C ARG A 46 15.67 4.64 -1.50
N ARG A 47 15.09 4.35 -0.34
CA ARG A 47 15.70 4.62 0.99
C ARG A 47 16.97 3.83 1.20
N ASP A 48 17.00 2.56 0.80
CA ASP A 48 18.20 1.71 0.87
C ASP A 48 19.39 2.35 0.14
N ARG A 49 19.15 3.00 -1.00
CA ARG A 49 20.19 3.73 -1.73
C ARG A 49 20.66 4.98 -0.99
N LEU A 50 19.72 5.80 -0.51
CA LEU A 50 20.05 7.03 0.22
C LEU A 50 20.81 6.76 1.52
N VAL A 51 20.42 5.71 2.23
CA VAL A 51 21.04 5.34 3.50
C VAL A 51 22.40 4.67 3.26
N ALA A 52 22.58 3.92 2.16
CA ALA A 52 23.90 3.38 1.80
C ALA A 52 24.95 4.49 1.57
N GLU A 53 24.54 5.66 1.08
CA GLU A 53 25.41 6.83 0.88
C GLU A 53 25.79 7.53 2.20
N SER A 54 25.06 7.27 3.30
CA SER A 54 25.27 7.95 4.59
C SER A 54 26.50 7.47 5.37
N GLY A 55 27.07 6.32 5.02
CA GLY A 55 28.23 5.73 5.72
C GLY A 55 27.95 5.25 7.15
N LEU A 56 26.70 5.31 7.62
CA LEU A 56 26.29 4.87 8.96
C LEU A 56 26.25 3.34 9.05
N SER A 57 26.62 2.80 10.20
CA SER A 57 26.38 1.39 10.53
C SER A 57 24.87 1.10 10.63
N LYS A 58 24.49 -0.18 10.50
CA LYS A 58 23.07 -0.58 10.63
C LYS A 58 22.48 -0.23 12.00
N GLU A 59 23.25 -0.39 13.06
CA GLU A 59 22.83 -0.07 14.43
C GLU A 59 22.53 1.43 14.60
N GLU A 60 23.37 2.30 14.02
CA GLU A 60 23.15 3.75 14.05
C GLU A 60 21.93 4.17 13.23
N GLN A 61 21.69 3.53 12.07
CA GLN A 61 20.50 3.77 11.26
C GLN A 61 19.23 3.42 12.03
N GLU A 62 19.20 2.27 12.71
CA GLU A 62 18.07 1.85 13.54
C GLU A 62 17.87 2.78 14.73
N ALA A 63 18.94 3.21 15.39
CA ALA A 63 18.87 4.15 16.51
C ALA A 63 18.27 5.49 16.07
N ARG A 64 18.74 6.07 14.95
CA ARG A 64 18.18 7.31 14.39
C ARG A 64 16.73 7.14 13.91
N GLY A 65 16.41 5.98 13.33
CA GLY A 65 15.06 5.65 12.93
C GLY A 65 14.08 5.63 14.11
N ARG A 66 14.50 5.04 15.25
CA ARG A 66 13.74 5.05 16.50
C ARG A 66 13.59 6.46 17.06
N GLU A 67 14.67 7.23 17.15
CA GLU A 67 14.65 8.62 17.64
C GLU A 67 13.68 9.50 16.83
N LEU A 68 13.67 9.37 15.50
CA LEU A 68 12.73 10.10 14.65
C LEU A 68 11.29 9.63 14.86
N GLY A 69 11.08 8.33 15.09
CA GLY A 69 9.77 7.78 15.45
C GLY A 69 9.24 8.32 16.78
N GLU A 70 10.09 8.41 17.80
CA GLU A 70 9.76 8.99 19.11
C GLU A 70 9.40 10.49 19.03
N ARG A 71 9.89 11.17 17.99
CA ARG A 71 9.57 12.58 17.70
C ARG A 71 8.32 12.75 16.82
N ASP A 72 7.50 11.71 16.68
CA ASP A 72 6.29 11.69 15.85
C ASP A 72 6.54 12.06 14.37
N VAL A 73 7.74 11.75 13.85
CA VAL A 73 8.03 11.95 12.43
C VAL A 73 7.32 10.88 11.61
N THR A 74 6.43 11.31 10.72
CA THR A 74 5.72 10.43 9.78
C THR A 74 6.68 9.54 8.98
N ASP A 75 6.26 8.35 8.63
CA ASP A 75 6.98 7.36 7.82
C ASP A 75 7.56 7.93 6.52
N LEU A 76 6.85 8.83 5.84
CA LEU A 76 7.33 9.51 4.63
C LEU A 76 8.53 10.45 4.88
N LYS A 77 8.66 10.98 6.09
CA LYS A 77 9.72 11.92 6.49
C LYS A 77 10.88 11.23 7.20
N ASN A 78 10.69 10.02 7.71
CA ASN A 78 11.74 9.25 8.37
C ASN A 78 12.51 8.39 7.34
N PRO A 79 13.74 8.78 6.95
CA PRO A 79 14.49 8.06 5.91
C PRO A 79 14.92 6.65 6.34
N TYR A 80 14.93 6.36 7.63
CA TYR A 80 15.28 5.05 8.19
C TYR A 80 14.06 4.15 8.40
N PHE A 81 12.85 4.64 8.15
CA PHE A 81 11.63 3.83 8.23
C PHE A 81 11.53 2.85 7.06
N ARG A 82 11.17 1.60 7.36
CA ARG A 82 11.00 0.52 6.38
C ARG A 82 9.61 -0.09 6.49
N TYR A 83 8.88 -0.16 5.38
CA TYR A 83 7.58 -0.83 5.33
C TYR A 83 7.76 -2.36 5.41
N SER A 84 6.96 -3.04 6.24
CA SER A 84 6.86 -4.51 6.22
C SER A 84 6.12 -4.96 4.96
N MET A 85 6.67 -5.95 4.27
CA MET A 85 6.05 -6.59 3.11
C MET A 85 5.24 -7.82 3.48
#